data_AF-A0A3P9CD14-F1
#
_entry.id   AF-A0A3P9CD14-F1
#
_cell.length_a   1.000
_cell.length_b   1.000
_cell.length_c   1.000
_cell.angle_alpha   90.00
_cell.angle_beta   90.00
_cell.angle_gamma   90.00
#
_symmetry.space_group_name_H-M   'P 1'
#
loop_
_entity.id
_entity.type
_entity.pdbx_description
1 polymer ?
#
loop_
_entity_poly.entity_id
_entity_poly.type
_entity_poly.pdbx_seq_one_letter_code
_entity_poly.pdbx_strand_id
1 'polypeptide(L)'
;MAKWGEGDPRWIVEERADATNVNNWHWTERDVSSWSSECLHQLLLGVQVEGPEGVCHLTEVTKLEGEASINNRKGKLFYFYEWQLRLSWLGQ
;
A
#
# COMPACT_ATOMS: atom_id res chain seq x y z
N MET A 1 28.21 6.49 32.24
CA MET A 1 27.47 5.22 32.15
C MET A 1 26.52 5.18 33.34
N ALA A 2 25.24 4.86 33.13
CA ALA A 2 24.27 4.77 34.22
C ALA A 2 24.63 3.61 35.16
N LYS A 3 24.43 3.77 36.47
CA LYS A 3 24.69 2.71 37.45
C LYS A 3 23.65 1.61 37.32
N TRP A 4 24.07 0.35 37.47
CA TRP A 4 23.17 -0.80 37.44
C TRP A 4 22.09 -0.67 38.52
N GLY A 5 20.82 -0.64 38.12
CA GLY A 5 19.67 -0.50 39.02
C GLY A 5 19.17 0.93 39.24
N GLU A 6 19.90 1.96 38.78
CA GLU A 6 19.42 3.34 38.75
C GLU A 6 19.13 3.72 37.29
N GLY A 7 17.86 3.63 36.88
CA GLY A 7 17.42 4.10 35.57
C GLY A 7 17.79 5.57 35.38
N ASP A 8 18.56 5.89 34.35
CA ASP A 8 18.91 7.27 34.02
C ASP A 8 17.64 7.97 33.48
N PRO A 9 17.19 9.10 34.05
CA PRO A 9 16.00 9.80 33.58
C PRO A 9 16.11 10.34 32.15
N ARG A 10 17.31 10.37 31.55
CA ARG A 10 17.52 10.64 30.12
C ARG A 10 17.22 9.44 29.23
N TRP A 11 17.08 8.25 29.81
CA TRP A 11 16.82 7.00 29.12
C TRP A 11 15.34 6.63 29.31
N ILE A 12 14.46 7.31 28.56
CA ILE A 12 13.03 6.98 28.54
C ILE A 12 12.86 5.75 27.63
N VAL A 13 13.10 4.57 28.19
CA VAL A 13 12.59 3.31 27.64
C VAL A 13 11.60 2.75 28.64
N GLU A 14 10.59 3.57 28.99
CA GLU A 14 9.35 3.04 29.54
C GLU A 14 8.50 2.59 28.35
N GLU A 15 8.11 1.31 28.35
CA GLU A 15 7.00 0.84 27.52
C GLU A 15 5.77 1.69 27.86
N ARG A 16 5.47 2.66 27.00
CA ARG A 16 4.26 3.47 27.19
C ARG A 16 3.05 2.56 26.97
N ALA A 17 2.14 2.57 27.94
CA ALA A 17 0.87 1.84 27.86
C ALA A 17 0.00 2.27 26.66
N ASP A 18 0.27 3.43 26.05
CA ASP A 18 -0.46 3.97 24.90
C ASP A 18 0.05 3.43 23.54
N ALA A 19 1.16 2.68 23.52
CA ALA A 19 1.80 2.11 22.32
C ALA A 19 1.90 3.07 21.13
N THR A 20 1.96 4.38 21.39
CA THR A 20 1.75 5.38 20.34
C THR A 20 2.99 5.49 19.47
N ASN A 21 2.83 5.30 18.14
CA ASN A 21 3.91 5.44 17.18
C ASN A 21 4.20 6.94 16.91
N VAL A 22 4.86 7.58 17.87
CA VAL A 22 5.21 9.00 17.80
C VAL A 22 6.08 9.25 16.56
N ASN A 23 5.66 10.19 15.72
CA ASN A 23 6.34 10.57 14.47
C ASN A 23 6.55 9.41 13.47
N ASN A 24 5.77 8.33 13.55
CA ASN A 24 5.93 7.14 12.73
C ASN A 24 7.37 6.57 12.74
N TRP A 25 8.02 6.60 13.90
CA TRP A 25 9.39 6.11 14.04
C TRP A 25 9.48 4.57 13.96
N HIS A 26 8.48 3.87 14.51
CA HIS A 26 8.36 2.42 14.48
C HIS A 26 7.73 1.92 13.18
N TRP A 27 8.07 0.68 12.80
CA TRP A 27 7.47 0.03 11.65
C TRP A 27 5.97 -0.12 11.87
N THR A 28 5.19 0.39 10.93
CA THR A 28 3.74 0.13 10.84
C THR A 28 3.44 -0.26 9.42
N GLU A 29 2.64 -1.31 9.28
CA GLU A 29 2.18 -1.82 8.00
C GLU A 29 0.66 -1.65 7.94
N ARG A 30 0.19 -1.13 6.81
CA ARG A 30 -1.24 -1.08 6.49
C ARG A 30 -1.45 -1.86 5.20
N ASP A 31 -2.21 -2.94 5.30
CA ASP A 31 -2.75 -3.61 4.13
C ASP A 31 -3.77 -2.69 3.43
N VAL A 32 -3.57 -2.50 2.13
CA VAL A 32 -4.45 -1.72 1.25
C VAL A 32 -4.88 -2.55 0.03
N SER A 33 -4.75 -3.87 0.08
CA SER A 33 -5.05 -4.78 -1.03
C SER A 33 -6.51 -4.67 -1.48
N SER A 34 -7.47 -4.67 -0.57
CA SER A 34 -8.90 -4.55 -0.91
C SER A 34 -9.21 -3.23 -1.62
N TRP A 35 -8.76 -2.11 -1.07
CA TRP A 35 -8.93 -0.79 -1.68
C TRP A 35 -8.25 -0.70 -3.04
N SER A 36 -7.03 -1.25 -3.15
CA SER A 36 -6.26 -1.23 -4.39
C SER A 36 -6.92 -2.07 -5.48
N SER A 37 -7.48 -3.23 -5.12
CA SER A 37 -8.24 -4.09 -6.03
C SER A 37 -9.47 -3.37 -6.59
N GLU A 38 -10.29 -2.74 -5.73
CA GLU A 38 -11.45 -1.96 -6.17
C GLU A 38 -11.05 -0.78 -7.08
N CYS A 39 -10.00 -0.06 -6.69
CA CYS A 39 -9.47 1.07 -7.45
C CYS A 39 -8.95 0.63 -8.84
N LEU A 40 -8.13 -0.43 -8.88
CA LEU A 40 -7.63 -1.00 -10.13
C LEU A 40 -8.76 -1.46 -11.04
N HIS A 41 -9.77 -2.14 -10.48
CA HIS A 41 -10.91 -2.62 -11.26
C HIS A 41 -11.66 -1.46 -11.93
N GLN A 42 -11.92 -0.37 -11.19
CA GLN A 42 -12.58 0.83 -11.74
C GLN A 42 -11.73 1.53 -12.80
N LEU A 43 -10.44 1.72 -12.53
CA LEU A 43 -9.52 2.38 -13.46
C LEU A 43 -9.37 1.59 -14.76
N LEU A 44 -9.24 0.27 -14.67
CA LEU A 44 -9.04 -0.61 -15.83
C LEU A 44 -10.28 -0.63 -16.72
N LEU A 45 -11.50 -0.75 -16.16
CA LEU A 45 -12.72 -0.71 -16.98
C LEU A 45 -12.99 0.66 -17.60
N GLY A 46 -12.37 1.73 -17.08
CA GLY A 46 -12.43 3.07 -17.67
C GLY A 46 -11.45 3.29 -18.83
N VAL A 47 -10.59 2.32 -19.17
CA VAL A 47 -9.61 2.49 -20.24
C VAL A 47 -10.25 2.30 -21.61
N GLN A 48 -10.18 3.37 -22.40
CA GLN A 48 -10.51 3.40 -23.82
C GLN A 48 -9.37 4.06 -24.58
N VAL A 49 -9.01 3.47 -25.72
CA VAL A 49 -7.95 3.95 -26.61
C VAL A 49 -8.58 4.18 -27.98
N GLU A 50 -8.45 5.40 -28.48
CA GLU A 50 -8.96 5.82 -29.78
C GLU A 50 -7.79 6.23 -30.68
N GLY A 51 -7.79 5.76 -31.92
CA GLY A 51 -6.78 6.11 -32.91
C GLY A 51 -7.31 6.04 -34.34
N PRO A 52 -6.49 6.44 -35.33
CA PRO A 52 -6.86 6.38 -36.76
C PRO A 52 -7.20 4.96 -37.24
N GLU A 53 -6.70 3.95 -36.54
CA GLU A 53 -6.82 2.53 -36.85
C GLU A 53 -8.08 1.88 -36.22
N GLY A 54 -8.79 2.60 -35.35
CA GLY A 54 -9.96 2.07 -34.64
C GLY A 54 -10.08 2.51 -33.19
N VAL A 55 -11.07 1.92 -32.50
CA VAL A 55 -11.34 2.16 -31.07
C VAL A 55 -11.29 0.85 -30.32
N CYS A 56 -10.54 0.83 -29.22
CA CYS A 56 -10.42 -0.32 -28.32
C CYS A 56 -10.83 0.09 -26.90
N HIS A 57 -11.55 -0.78 -26.19
CA HIS A 57 -11.83 -0.61 -24.78
C HIS A 57 -11.71 -1.93 -24.01
N LEU A 58 -11.37 -1.83 -22.72
CA LEU A 58 -11.40 -2.96 -21.81
C LEU A 58 -12.86 -3.29 -21.46
N THR A 59 -13.23 -4.57 -21.57
CA THR A 59 -14.60 -5.03 -21.33
C THR A 59 -14.76 -5.69 -19.96
N GLU A 60 -13.73 -6.41 -19.51
CA GLU A 60 -13.80 -7.21 -18.28
C GLU A 60 -12.42 -7.42 -17.66
N VAL A 61 -12.38 -7.39 -16.33
CA VAL A 61 -11.24 -7.81 -15.51
C VAL A 61 -11.46 -9.27 -15.08
N THR A 62 -10.90 -10.22 -15.82
CA THR A 62 -11.11 -11.66 -15.56
C THR A 62 -10.26 -12.20 -14.41
N LYS A 63 -9.12 -11.56 -14.11
CA LYS A 63 -8.26 -11.91 -12.98
C LYS A 63 -7.63 -10.66 -12.38
N LEU A 64 -7.75 -10.49 -11.07
CA LEU A 64 -7.12 -9.44 -10.28
C LEU A 64 -6.72 -10.04 -8.93
N GLU A 65 -5.53 -10.63 -8.89
CA GLU A 65 -4.97 -11.26 -7.70
C GLU A 65 -3.65 -10.60 -7.34
N GLY A 66 -3.44 -10.32 -6.07
CA GLY A 66 -2.26 -9.60 -5.63
C GLY A 66 -2.45 -8.99 -4.26
N GLU A 67 -1.42 -8.28 -3.83
CA GLU A 67 -1.38 -7.58 -2.56
C GLU A 67 -0.76 -6.20 -2.71
N ALA A 68 -1.15 -5.29 -1.82
CA ALA A 68 -0.55 -3.98 -1.70
C ALA A 68 -0.51 -3.57 -0.23
N SER A 69 0.65 -3.11 0.24
CA SER A 69 0.81 -2.60 1.60
C SER A 69 1.60 -1.29 1.63
N ILE A 70 1.20 -0.45 2.58
CA ILE A 70 1.87 0.82 2.88
C ILE A 70 2.59 0.64 4.20
N ASN A 71 3.91 0.83 4.16
CA ASN A 71 4.77 0.68 5.31
C ASN A 71 5.33 2.04 5.71
N ASN A 72 5.29 2.36 7.00
CA ASN A 72 5.89 3.58 7.53
C ASN A 72 7.00 3.24 8.51
N ARG A 73 8.17 3.81 8.29
CA ARG A 73 9.32 3.69 9.20
C ARG A 73 10.13 4.98 9.18
N LYS A 74 10.45 5.51 10.36
CA LYS A 74 11.20 6.76 10.52
C LYS A 74 10.60 7.92 9.71
N GLY A 75 9.28 8.00 9.65
CA GLY A 75 8.56 9.03 8.89
C GLY A 75 8.66 8.90 7.37
N LYS A 76 9.19 7.79 6.84
CA LYS A 76 9.24 7.49 5.41
C LYS A 76 8.21 6.43 5.06
N LEU A 77 7.47 6.67 3.98
CA LEU A 77 6.54 5.70 3.41
C LEU A 77 7.26 4.81 2.40
N PHE A 78 6.96 3.52 2.47
CA PHE A 78 7.35 2.50 1.52
C PHE A 78 6.08 1.86 0.98
N TYR A 79 6.05 1.62 -0.32
CA TYR A 79 4.91 1.02 -0.99
C TYR A 79 5.38 -0.31 -1.56
N PHE A 80 4.72 -1.39 -1.15
CA PHE A 80 4.91 -2.69 -1.76
C PHE A 80 3.62 -3.07 -2.44
N TYR A 81 3.73 -3.55 -3.67
CA TYR A 81 2.59 -4.08 -4.40
C TYR A 81 3.05 -5.11 -5.40
N GLU A 82 2.23 -6.13 -5.56
CA GLU A 82 2.36 -7.14 -6.60
C GLU A 82 0.96 -7.49 -7.08
N TRP A 83 0.73 -7.45 -8.39
CA TRP A 83 -0.57 -7.75 -8.98
C TRP A 83 -0.40 -8.61 -10.22
N GLN A 84 -1.19 -9.67 -10.32
CA GLN A 84 -1.39 -10.47 -11.50
C GLN A 84 -2.76 -10.15 -12.11
N LEU A 85 -2.72 -9.56 -13.31
CA LEU A 85 -3.90 -9.10 -14.04
C LEU A 85 -4.19 -9.97 -15.26
N ARG A 86 -5.46 -10.29 -15.50
CA ARG A 86 -5.96 -10.75 -16.80
C ARG A 86 -7.20 -9.95 -17.17
N LEU A 87 -7.22 -9.49 -18.42
CA LEU A 87 -8.18 -8.53 -18.94
C LEU A 87 -8.66 -8.98 -20.31
N SER A 88 -9.93 -8.72 -20.59
CA SER A 88 -10.52 -8.87 -21.91
C SER A 88 -10.73 -7.50 -22.53
N TRP A 89 -10.53 -7.38 -23.85
CA TRP A 89 -10.70 -6.13 -24.59
C TRP A 89 -11.42 -6.38 -25.91
N LEU A 90 -12.09 -5.35 -26.40
CA LEU A 90 -12.77 -5.37 -27.69
C LEU A 90 -12.33 -4.17 -28.52
N GLY A 91 -11.97 -4.43 -29.78
CA GLY A 91 -11.58 -3.42 -30.77
C GLY A 91 -12.50 -3.42 -31.98
N GLN A 92 -12.77 -2.23 -32.51
CA GLN A 92 -13.49 -1.99 -33.77
C GLN A 92 -12.65 -1.15 -34.72
#